data_AF-A0A2S4N457-F1
#
_entry.id   AF-A0A2S4N457-F1
#
_cell.length_a   1.000
_cell.length_b   1.000
_cell.length_c   1.000
_cell.angle_alpha   90.00
_cell.angle_beta   90.00
_cell.angle_gamma   90.00
#
_symmetry.space_group_name_H-M   'P 1'
#
loop_
_entity.id
_entity.type
_entity.pdbx_description
1 polymer ?
#
loop_
_entity_poly.entity_id
_entity_poly.type
_entity_poly.pdbx_seq_one_letter_code
_entity_poly.pdbx_strand_id
1 'polypeptide(L)'
;MNLKTNPKFLALIVIIEILYFYVMYFFLLFSFFLYFGSGAGSESETAINSGKIANLIIILPPIIYNFFRIYKLKIETKSEKRKAFIIATIIYIMFLTYQIYCGIISL
;
A
#
# COMPACT_ATOMS: atom_id res chain seq x y z
N MET A 1 -12.95 -4.11 -24.32
CA MET A 1 -13.35 -3.12 -23.29
C MET A 1 -12.44 -1.91 -23.42
N ASN A 2 -12.95 -0.75 -23.86
CA ASN A 2 -12.11 0.43 -24.10
C ASN A 2 -11.72 1.07 -22.74
N LEU A 3 -10.46 0.90 -22.33
CA LEU A 3 -9.90 1.34 -21.05
C LEU A 3 -9.47 2.82 -21.11
N LYS A 4 -10.33 3.69 -21.64
CA LYS A 4 -10.08 5.12 -21.60
C LYS A 4 -10.10 5.60 -20.14
N THR A 5 -8.95 6.04 -19.65
CA THR A 5 -8.74 6.61 -18.32
C THR A 5 -7.92 7.88 -18.47
N ASN A 6 -8.10 8.83 -17.55
CA ASN A 6 -7.28 10.03 -17.54
C ASN A 6 -5.89 9.68 -16.96
N PRO A 7 -4.81 9.70 -17.78
CA PRO A 7 -3.49 9.24 -17.34
C PRO A 7 -2.91 10.10 -16.22
N LYS A 8 -3.21 11.41 -16.19
CA LYS A 8 -2.76 12.31 -15.11
C LYS A 8 -3.37 11.92 -13.77
N PHE A 9 -4.65 11.56 -13.78
CA PHE A 9 -5.35 11.13 -12.57
C PHE A 9 -4.87 9.77 -12.08
N LEU A 10 -4.64 8.82 -12.99
CA LEU A 10 -4.06 7.52 -12.66
C LEU A 10 -2.67 7.67 -12.04
N ALA A 11 -1.79 8.44 -12.68
CA ALA A 11 -0.43 8.69 -12.19
C ALA A 11 -0.45 9.32 -10.78
N LEU A 12 -1.35 10.29 -10.55
CA LEU A 12 -1.49 10.92 -9.24
C LEU A 12 -1.87 9.92 -8.14
N ILE A 13 -2.82 9.00 -8.40
CA ILE A 13 -3.20 7.96 -7.43
C ILE A 13 -1.97 7.11 -7.10
N VAL A 14 -1.31 6.55 -8.12
CA VAL A 14 -0.16 5.66 -7.95
C VAL A 14 0.98 6.34 -7.18
N ILE A 15 1.28 7.61 -7.48
CA ILE A 15 2.31 8.38 -6.78
C ILE A 15 1.97 8.53 -5.30
N ILE A 16 0.71 8.84 -4.97
CA ILE A 16 0.27 8.98 -3.57
C ILE A 16 0.38 7.64 -2.82
N GLU A 17 0.04 6.52 -3.46
CA GLU A 17 0.14 5.19 -2.85
C GLU A 17 1.59 4.77 -2.58
N ILE A 18 2.48 5.01 -3.54
CA ILE A 18 3.91 4.75 -3.37
C ILE A 18 4.52 5.66 -2.30
N LEU A 19 4.13 6.94 -2.29
CA LEU A 19 4.58 7.88 -1.27
C LEU A 19 4.10 7.45 0.13
N TYR A 20 2.83 7.02 0.24
CA TYR A 20 2.28 6.47 1.47
C TYR A 20 3.10 5.26 1.96
N PHE A 21 3.41 4.33 1.07
CA PHE A 21 4.23 3.15 1.38
C PHE A 21 5.56 3.56 2.03
N TYR A 22 6.34 4.42 1.39
CA TYR A 22 7.66 4.80 1.90
C TYR A 22 7.58 5.62 3.19
N VAL A 23 6.66 6.58 3.27
CA VAL A 23 6.48 7.39 4.50
C VAL A 23 6.14 6.50 5.69
N MET A 24 5.19 5.59 5.52
CA MET A 24 4.80 4.66 6.59
C MET A 24 5.90 3.66 6.92
N TYR A 25 6.62 3.18 5.91
CA TYR A 25 7.76 2.28 6.12
C TYR A 25 8.84 2.92 7.01
N PHE A 26 9.29 4.14 6.69
CA PHE A 26 10.28 4.82 7.52
C PHE A 26 9.75 5.12 8.91
N PHE A 27 8.51 5.59 9.02
CA PHE A 27 7.89 5.86 10.32
C PHE A 27 7.86 4.62 11.23
N LEU A 28 7.48 3.47 10.68
CA LEU A 28 7.42 2.21 11.42
C LEU A 28 8.82 1.67 11.74
N LEU A 29 9.78 1.81 10.81
CA LEU A 29 11.17 1.44 11.05
C LEU A 29 11.78 2.23 12.22
N PHE A 30 11.60 3.54 12.25
CA PHE A 30 12.03 4.36 13.39
C PHE A 30 11.27 4.02 14.68
N SER A 31 9.96 3.77 14.58
CA SER A 31 9.15 3.40 15.75
C SER A 31 9.61 2.07 16.37
N PHE A 32 9.92 1.06 15.55
CA PHE A 32 10.46 -0.20 16.04
C PHE A 32 11.88 -0.09 16.57
N PHE A 33 12.72 0.71 15.93
CA PHE A 33 14.05 1.00 16.46
C PHE A 33 13.97 1.66 17.84
N LEU A 34 13.03 2.59 18.06
CA LEU A 34 12.83 3.23 19.36
C LEU A 34 12.21 2.28 20.40
N TYR A 35 11.27 1.43 20.00
CA TYR A 35 10.55 0.54 20.91
C TYR A 35 11.38 -0.69 21.33
N PHE A 36 12.07 -1.33 20.38
CA PHE A 36 12.86 -2.54 20.63
C PHE A 36 14.36 -2.27 20.76
N GLY A 37 14.83 -1.03 20.52
CA GLY A 37 16.26 -0.70 20.51
C GLY A 37 17.02 -1.51 19.45
N SER A 38 18.21 -2.00 19.81
CA SER A 38 18.97 -2.96 19.00
C SER A 38 18.28 -4.32 18.82
N GLY A 39 17.19 -4.58 19.55
CA GLY A 39 16.35 -5.77 19.44
C GLY A 39 15.31 -5.72 18.32
N ALA A 40 15.29 -4.66 17.50
CA ALA A 40 14.39 -4.51 16.34
C ALA A 40 14.59 -5.57 15.22
N GLY A 41 15.56 -6.46 15.38
CA GLY A 41 15.73 -7.69 14.58
C GLY A 41 15.86 -8.96 15.43
N SER A 42 15.45 -8.92 16.70
CA SER A 42 15.49 -10.10 17.57
C SER A 42 14.49 -11.17 17.10
N GLU A 43 14.86 -12.44 17.19
CA GLU A 43 13.99 -13.60 16.89
C GLU A 43 12.84 -13.77 17.89
N SER A 44 12.60 -12.77 18.77
CA SER A 44 11.47 -12.82 19.68
C SER A 44 10.17 -12.86 18.88
N GLU A 45 9.29 -13.77 19.25
CA GLU A 45 7.99 -13.95 18.59
C GLU A 45 7.18 -12.65 18.57
N THR A 46 7.35 -11.81 19.61
CA THR A 46 6.75 -10.47 19.70
C THR A 46 7.29 -9.50 18.64
N ALA A 47 8.60 -9.47 18.38
CA ALA A 47 9.19 -8.61 17.34
C ALA A 47 8.75 -9.07 15.93
N ILE A 48 8.73 -10.38 15.69
CA ILE A 48 8.27 -10.96 14.42
C ILE A 48 6.79 -10.61 14.17
N ASN A 49 5.91 -10.85 15.15
CA ASN A 49 4.49 -10.54 15.00
C ASN A 49 4.23 -9.04 14.86
N SER A 50 4.97 -8.19 15.56
CA SER A 50 4.87 -6.73 15.41
C SER A 50 5.27 -6.30 14.00
N GLY A 51 6.35 -6.86 13.45
CA GLY A 51 6.79 -6.59 12.07
C GLY A 51 5.74 -6.99 11.02
N LYS A 52 5.09 -8.14 11.19
CA LYS A 52 3.98 -8.56 10.32
C LYS A 52 2.79 -7.60 10.38
N ILE A 53 2.40 -7.17 11.59
CA ILE A 53 1.32 -6.20 11.77
C ILE A 53 1.66 -4.85 11.12
N ALA A 54 2.90 -4.38 11.29
CA ALA A 54 3.37 -3.17 10.61
C ALA A 54 3.31 -3.28 9.09
N ASN A 55 3.70 -4.42 8.53
CA ASN A 55 3.60 -4.64 7.09
C ASN A 55 2.14 -4.61 6.60
N LEU A 56 1.19 -5.13 7.38
CA LEU A 56 -0.23 -5.00 7.08
C LEU A 56 -0.71 -3.53 7.14
N ILE A 57 -0.21 -2.73 8.09
CA ILE A 57 -0.51 -1.29 8.20
C ILE A 57 0.00 -0.53 6.97
N ILE A 58 1.13 -0.93 6.38
CA ILE A 58 1.66 -0.32 5.15
C ILE A 58 0.83 -0.74 3.92
N ILE A 59 0.44 -2.01 3.85
CA ILE A 59 -0.17 -2.61 2.65
C ILE A 59 -1.67 -2.29 2.52
N LEU A 60 -2.43 -2.47 3.61
CA LEU A 60 -3.90 -2.50 3.53
C LEU A 60 -4.55 -1.14 3.24
N PRO A 61 -4.11 0.00 3.81
CA PRO A 61 -4.86 1.25 3.70
C PRO A 61 -5.06 1.75 2.26
N PRO A 62 -4.05 1.74 1.36
CA PRO A 62 -4.25 2.11 -0.05
C PRO A 62 -5.22 1.17 -0.77
N ILE A 63 -5.13 -0.13 -0.51
CA ILE A 63 -6.02 -1.14 -1.08
C ILE A 63 -7.48 -0.90 -0.65
N ILE A 64 -7.70 -0.72 0.66
CA ILE A 64 -9.03 -0.44 1.23
C ILE A 64 -9.58 0.88 0.67
N TYR A 65 -8.75 1.92 0.60
CA TYR A 65 -9.12 3.21 0.03
C TYR A 65 -9.60 3.06 -1.42
N ASN A 66 -8.84 2.38 -2.26
CA ASN A 66 -9.24 2.17 -3.65
C ASN A 66 -10.52 1.35 -3.77
N PHE A 67 -10.69 0.29 -2.99
CA PHE A 67 -11.95 -0.49 -2.99
C PHE A 67 -13.15 0.36 -2.59
N PHE A 68 -13.01 1.18 -1.54
CA PHE A 68 -14.05 2.11 -1.13
C PHE A 68 -14.39 3.10 -2.26
N ARG A 69 -13.38 3.66 -2.93
CA ARG A 69 -13.58 4.57 -4.07
C ARG A 69 -14.22 3.88 -5.27
N ILE A 70 -13.86 2.64 -5.56
CA ILE A 70 -14.46 1.83 -6.64
C ILE A 70 -15.94 1.60 -6.36
N TYR A 71 -16.29 1.22 -5.12
CA TYR A 71 -17.68 1.01 -4.71
C TYR A 71 -18.50 2.30 -4.82
N LYS A 72 -18.00 3.40 -4.25
CA LYS A 72 -18.67 4.71 -4.30
C LYS A 72 -18.88 5.20 -5.73
N LEU A 73 -17.88 5.08 -6.60
CA LEU A 73 -17.97 5.54 -8.00
C LEU A 73 -18.85 4.63 -8.88
N LYS A 74 -19.12 3.39 -8.46
CA LYS A 74 -20.14 2.55 -9.10
C LYS A 74 -21.53 3.15 -8.92
N ILE A 75 -21.82 3.69 -7.75
CA ILE A 75 -23.09 4.35 -7.42
C ILE A 75 -23.24 5.65 -8.20
N GLU A 76 -22.18 6.46 -8.29
CA GLU A 76 -22.18 7.75 -8.99
C GLU A 76 -22.05 7.66 -10.54
N THR A 77 -22.12 6.46 -11.14
CA THR A 77 -21.97 6.20 -12.60
C THR A 77 -20.73 6.79 -13.29
N LYS A 78 -19.70 7.20 -12.54
CA LYS A 78 -18.43 7.76 -13.06
C LYS A 78 -17.45 6.65 -13.50
N SER A 79 -17.77 6.01 -14.61
CA SER A 79 -17.04 4.88 -15.23
C SER A 79 -15.53 5.10 -15.36
N GLU A 80 -15.07 6.25 -15.85
CA GLU A 80 -13.65 6.51 -16.11
C GLU A 80 -12.82 6.63 -14.83
N LYS A 81 -13.32 7.34 -13.81
CA LYS A 81 -12.63 7.46 -12.51
C LYS A 81 -12.54 6.11 -11.82
N ARG A 82 -13.60 5.31 -11.88
CA ARG A 82 -13.63 3.95 -11.32
C ARG A 82 -12.55 3.06 -11.97
N LYS A 83 -12.42 3.11 -13.29
CA LYS A 83 -11.36 2.38 -14.01
C LYS A 83 -9.97 2.79 -13.55
N ALA A 84 -9.73 4.08 -13.31
CA ALA A 84 -8.43 4.56 -12.81
C ALA A 84 -8.10 3.96 -11.44
N PHE A 85 -9.06 3.89 -10.50
CA PHE A 85 -8.85 3.23 -9.21
C PHE A 85 -8.60 1.71 -9.34
N ILE A 86 -9.28 1.03 -10.27
CA ILE A 86 -9.03 -0.41 -10.52
C ILE A 86 -7.60 -0.62 -11.03
N ILE A 87 -7.17 0.16 -12.02
CA ILE A 87 -5.83 0.06 -12.59
C ILE A 87 -4.77 0.43 -11.53
N ALA A 88 -5.01 1.48 -10.74
CA ALA A 88 -4.13 1.87 -9.65
C ALA A 88 -3.95 0.73 -8.64
N THR A 89 -5.04 0.08 -8.20
CA THR A 89 -4.95 -1.09 -7.30
C THR A 89 -4.09 -2.21 -7.89
N ILE A 90 -4.23 -2.50 -9.19
CA ILE A 90 -3.42 -3.54 -9.84
C ILE A 90 -1.93 -3.15 -9.84
N ILE A 91 -1.62 -1.91 -10.21
CA ILE A 91 -0.25 -1.38 -10.20
C ILE A 91 0.33 -1.43 -8.78
N TYR A 92 -0.45 -1.02 -7.78
CA TYR A 92 -0.02 -1.05 -6.39
C TYR A 92 0.24 -2.48 -5.90
N ILE A 93 -0.61 -3.46 -6.26
CA ILE A 93 -0.37 -4.87 -5.94
C ILE A 93 0.92 -5.37 -6.59
N MET A 94 1.16 -5.05 -7.87
CA MET A 94 2.42 -5.41 -8.56
C MET A 94 3.64 -4.79 -7.86
N PHE A 95 3.53 -3.52 -7.46
CA PHE A 95 4.55 -2.83 -6.69
C PHE A 95 4.81 -3.54 -5.35
N LEU A 96 3.77 -3.89 -4.59
CA LEU A 96 3.91 -4.63 -3.32
C LEU A 96 4.57 -6.00 -3.52
N THR A 97 4.17 -6.75 -4.55
CA THR A 97 4.81 -8.04 -4.88
C THR A 97 6.30 -7.86 -5.15
N TYR A 98 6.69 -6.79 -5.85
CA TYR A 98 8.10 -6.45 -6.05
C TYR A 98 8.82 -6.13 -4.74
N GLN A 99 8.20 -5.35 -3.83
CA GLN A 99 8.80 -5.04 -2.53
C GLN A 99 9.00 -6.28 -1.66
N ILE A 100 8.06 -7.24 -1.70
CA ILE A 100 8.19 -8.55 -1.03
C ILE A 100 9.33 -9.36 -1.65
N TYR A 101 9.41 -9.42 -2.98
CA TYR A 101 10.47 -10.13 -3.68
C TYR A 101 11.87 -9.56 -3.34
N CYS A 102 11.98 -8.23 -3.21
CA CYS A 102 13.22 -7.57 -2.79
C CYS A 102 13.51 -7.70 -1.28
N GLY A 103 12.64 -8.32 -0.49
CA GLY A 103 12.82 -8.50 0.95
C GLY A 103 12.66 -7.21 1.78
N ILE A 104 12.06 -6.15 1.22
CA ILE A 104 11.84 -4.88 1.93
C ILE A 104 10.71 -5.03 2.95
N ILE A 105 9.70 -5.83 2.62
CA ILE A 105 8.57 -6.21 3.48
C ILE A 105 8.39 -7.73 3.47
N SER A 106 7.91 -8.29 4.58
CA SER A 106 7.64 -9.72 4.74
C SER A 106 6.27 -9.96 5.38
N LEU A 107 5.44 -10.83 4.79
CA LEU A 107 4.14 -11.20 5.34
C LEU A 107 4.24 -12.39 6.31
#